data_AF-A0A4P7ZE28-F1
#
_entry.id   AF-A0A4P7ZE28-F1
#
_cell.length_a   1.000
_cell.length_b   1.000
_cell.length_c   1.000
_cell.angle_alpha   90.00
_cell.angle_beta   90.00
_cell.angle_gamma   90.00
#
_symmetry.space_group_name_H-M   'P 1'
#
loop_
_entity.id
_entity.type
_entity.pdbx_description
1 polymer ?
#
loop_
_entity_poly.entity_id
_entity_poly.type
_entity_poly.pdbx_seq_one_letter_code
_entity_poly.pdbx_strand_id
1 'polypeptide(L)'
;MPLPPASLPPLRPGAVIHGPGSYGVDALLDGFTAELKRRGFRVGGLVQRNHGPGDDCAERMELVDVATGRAYDITQKLGRESQSCRVDPTGVAEASQAIRNAVASRVDLLVINKFAGLESHGDGLSDEMLTAIAEGIPLLTSVGSRYLNEWQTATGGFCDLLSPVPDALWRWWGPQRMYVDLVQGVADAEVRRVVTGDKWVLVETADGLGVAARQAPAAEDDPQRWAGRSLRDLAAMAAQSWDPLEIAVGVAALNAHYNRPDVTGVPSNGLDLFASVEGRVVVIGGFPQLARRLPRAKVIDLNPQDGEYPEAACDWLLPGAEAVAITASAFANRTLPRLLRVSAGATVAMIGPGTPLTPRLFDYGVHSLAGFVAIDREAVVRTIAGGGGSRDFHPYGRMVTLHRPPHS
;
A
#
# COMPACT_ATOMS: atom_id res chain seq x y z
N MET A 1 -18.84 16.97 -16.57
CA MET A 1 -18.76 17.15 -15.11
C MET A 1 -17.66 16.22 -14.62
N PRO A 2 -16.67 16.70 -13.83
CA PRO A 2 -15.61 15.84 -13.33
C PRO A 2 -16.20 14.73 -12.45
N LEU A 3 -15.68 13.51 -12.58
CA LEU A 3 -16.09 12.39 -11.73
C LEU A 3 -15.56 12.63 -10.31
N PRO A 4 -16.37 12.39 -9.26
CA PRO A 4 -15.89 12.50 -7.89
C PRO A 4 -14.77 11.48 -7.62
N PRO A 5 -13.86 11.75 -6.67
CA PRO A 5 -12.89 10.77 -6.22
C PRO A 5 -13.58 9.48 -5.80
N ALA A 6 -13.05 8.33 -6.23
CA ALA A 6 -13.59 7.08 -5.72
C ALA A 6 -13.22 6.89 -4.26
N SER A 7 -14.18 6.42 -3.47
CA SER A 7 -13.92 5.91 -2.14
C SER A 7 -12.98 4.71 -2.22
N LEU A 8 -12.07 4.61 -1.25
CA LEU A 8 -11.32 3.38 -1.04
C LEU A 8 -12.29 2.21 -0.81
N PRO A 9 -11.97 1.00 -1.30
CA PRO A 9 -12.81 -0.15 -1.01
C PRO A 9 -12.86 -0.39 0.50
N PRO A 10 -14.05 -0.75 1.04
CA PRO A 10 -14.17 -1.10 2.44
C PRO A 10 -13.29 -2.33 2.72
N LEU A 11 -12.69 -2.35 3.91
CA LEU A 11 -12.00 -3.54 4.41
C LEU A 11 -12.93 -4.30 5.33
N ARG A 12 -12.99 -5.62 5.13
CA ARG A 12 -13.56 -6.49 6.15
C ARG A 12 -12.64 -6.44 7.39
N PRO A 13 -13.20 -6.62 8.59
CA PRO A 13 -12.42 -6.82 9.80
C PRO A 13 -11.31 -7.85 9.59
N GLY A 14 -10.06 -7.45 9.82
CA GLY A 14 -8.91 -8.34 9.78
C GLY A 14 -8.75 -9.02 11.14
N ALA A 15 -8.74 -10.34 11.16
CA ALA A 15 -8.54 -11.12 12.37
C ALA A 15 -7.27 -11.97 12.25
N VAL A 16 -6.22 -11.60 12.98
CA VAL A 16 -4.98 -12.38 13.03
C VAL A 16 -5.21 -13.61 13.91
N ILE A 17 -5.22 -14.78 13.28
CA ILE A 17 -5.51 -16.04 13.97
C ILE A 17 -4.22 -16.63 14.51
N HIS A 18 -4.22 -17.00 15.79
CA HIS A 18 -3.06 -17.58 16.44
C HIS A 18 -3.42 -18.69 17.42
N GLY A 19 -2.53 -19.68 17.52
CA GLY A 19 -2.72 -20.83 18.39
C GLY A 19 -2.11 -20.63 19.79
N PRO A 20 -2.35 -21.59 20.72
CA PRO A 20 -1.60 -21.65 21.97
C PRO A 20 -0.08 -21.69 21.71
N GLY A 21 0.69 -20.88 22.43
CA GLY A 21 2.15 -20.78 22.25
C GLY A 21 2.60 -20.06 20.97
N SER A 22 1.70 -19.43 20.22
CA SER A 22 2.09 -18.48 19.16
C SER A 22 2.55 -17.18 19.77
N TYR A 23 3.87 -16.95 19.76
CA TYR A 23 4.48 -15.73 20.28
C TYR A 23 4.54 -14.63 19.21
N GLY A 24 4.48 -13.37 19.64
CA GLY A 24 4.79 -12.21 18.79
C GLY A 24 3.63 -11.62 17.99
N VAL A 25 2.38 -12.05 18.20
CA VAL A 25 1.20 -11.43 17.57
C VAL A 25 1.04 -9.97 18.02
N ASP A 26 1.24 -9.70 19.30
CA ASP A 26 1.20 -8.33 19.84
C ASP A 26 2.27 -7.46 19.18
N ALA A 27 3.51 -7.97 19.08
CA ALA A 27 4.62 -7.28 18.42
C ALA A 27 4.37 -7.05 16.91
N LEU A 28 3.72 -8.01 16.25
CA LEU A 28 3.33 -7.91 14.84
C LEU A 28 2.30 -6.77 14.63
N LEU A 29 1.25 -6.73 15.45
CA LEU A 29 0.22 -5.69 15.39
C LEU A 29 0.78 -4.31 15.77
N ASP A 30 1.64 -4.24 16.80
CA ASP A 30 2.35 -3.02 17.19
C ASP A 30 3.24 -2.50 16.04
N GLY A 31 4.04 -3.39 15.43
CA GLY A 31 4.92 -3.05 14.32
C GLY A 31 4.17 -2.54 13.10
N PHE A 32 3.07 -3.20 12.73
CA PHE A 32 2.22 -2.79 11.62
C PHE A 32 1.55 -1.42 11.88
N THR A 33 1.04 -1.23 13.10
CA THR A 33 0.44 0.03 13.56
C THR A 33 1.43 1.18 13.51
N ALA A 34 2.64 0.98 14.04
CA ALA A 34 3.70 1.96 14.03
C ALA A 34 4.12 2.34 12.61
N GLU A 35 4.23 1.35 11.71
CA GLU A 35 4.59 1.57 10.32
C GLU A 35 3.53 2.35 9.55
N LEU A 36 2.24 2.05 9.72
CA LEU A 36 1.16 2.85 9.12
C LEU A 36 1.15 4.30 9.64
N LYS A 37 1.34 4.51 10.95
CA LYS A 37 1.47 5.86 11.52
C LYS A 37 2.67 6.61 10.93
N ARG A 38 3.83 5.95 10.82
CA ARG A 38 5.05 6.53 10.22
C ARG A 38 4.83 6.94 8.77
N ARG A 39 3.97 6.21 8.05
CA ARG A 39 3.61 6.53 6.66
C ARG A 39 2.66 7.72 6.52
N GLY A 40 1.96 8.10 7.59
CA GLY A 40 1.04 9.22 7.64
C GLY A 40 -0.43 8.83 7.81
N PHE A 41 -0.74 7.53 7.93
CA PHE A 41 -2.10 7.07 8.20
C PHE A 41 -2.50 7.36 9.65
N ARG A 42 -3.77 7.73 9.82
CA ARG A 42 -4.39 7.93 11.14
C ARG A 42 -4.77 6.56 11.68
N VAL A 43 -4.00 6.05 12.64
CA VAL A 43 -4.29 4.79 13.33
C VAL A 43 -4.67 5.09 14.77
N GLY A 44 -5.74 4.45 15.24
CA GLY A 44 -6.22 4.60 16.62
C GLY A 44 -6.69 3.27 17.22
N GLY A 45 -7.15 3.31 18.46
CA GLY A 45 -7.60 2.14 19.22
C GLY A 45 -6.61 1.72 20.30
N LEU A 46 -6.60 0.43 20.63
CA LEU A 46 -5.88 -0.13 21.77
C LEU A 46 -5.03 -1.32 21.36
N VAL A 47 -3.78 -1.33 21.81
CA VAL A 47 -2.90 -2.50 21.72
C VAL A 47 -2.60 -3.01 23.13
N GLN A 48 -2.74 -4.32 23.34
CA GLN A 48 -2.40 -4.96 24.60
C GLN A 48 -0.89 -5.21 24.70
N ARG A 49 -0.32 -4.96 25.88
CA ARG A 49 1.06 -5.30 26.24
C ARG A 49 1.06 -6.14 27.50
N ASN A 50 1.69 -7.31 27.40
CA ASN A 50 1.84 -8.26 28.50
C ASN A 50 3.25 -8.15 29.08
N HIS A 51 3.36 -8.08 30.40
CA HIS A 51 4.63 -8.09 31.13
C HIS A 51 4.71 -9.30 32.06
N GLY A 52 5.82 -10.05 31.98
CA GLY A 52 6.09 -11.23 32.81
C GLY A 52 6.43 -12.50 31.99
N PRO A 53 6.94 -13.57 32.63
CA PRO A 53 7.27 -14.81 31.95
C PRO A 53 6.02 -15.65 31.65
N GLY A 54 5.31 -15.36 30.56
CA GLY A 54 4.23 -16.19 30.03
C GLY A 54 3.05 -15.41 29.44
N ASP A 55 2.46 -15.91 28.34
CA ASP A 55 1.41 -15.24 27.55
C ASP A 55 -0.03 -15.49 28.05
N ASP A 56 -0.31 -16.62 28.72
CA ASP A 56 -1.69 -16.96 29.15
C ASP A 56 -2.06 -16.40 30.54
N CYS A 57 -1.07 -15.96 31.33
CA CYS A 57 -1.27 -15.31 32.65
C CYS A 57 -0.10 -14.37 32.95
N ALA A 58 0.00 -13.27 32.19
CA ALA A 58 0.96 -12.22 32.47
C ALA A 58 0.77 -11.67 33.89
N GLU A 59 1.88 -11.35 34.55
CA GLU A 59 1.84 -10.75 35.90
C GLU A 59 1.21 -9.36 35.87
N ARG A 60 1.32 -8.68 34.72
CA ARG A 60 0.71 -7.39 34.44
C ARG A 60 0.33 -7.27 32.97
N MET A 61 -0.89 -6.78 32.72
CA MET A 61 -1.46 -6.53 31.40
C MET A 61 -1.85 -5.06 31.30
N GLU A 62 -1.48 -4.41 30.20
CA GLU A 62 -1.81 -3.01 29.93
C GLU A 62 -2.48 -2.89 28.56
N LEU A 63 -3.47 -2.02 28.44
CA LEU A 63 -3.96 -1.54 27.15
C LEU A 63 -3.30 -0.19 26.87
N VAL A 64 -2.75 -0.01 25.67
CA VAL A 64 -2.08 1.23 25.28
C VAL A 64 -2.86 1.87 24.15
N ASP A 65 -3.26 3.13 24.35
CA ASP A 65 -3.86 3.96 23.31
C ASP A 65 -2.84 4.18 22.18
N VAL A 66 -3.18 3.68 21.00
CA VAL A 66 -2.33 3.75 19.81
C VAL A 66 -2.04 5.19 19.40
N ALA A 67 -2.99 6.12 19.58
CA ALA A 67 -2.85 7.51 19.18
C ALA A 67 -1.93 8.27 20.15
N THR A 68 -2.17 8.13 21.46
CA THR A 68 -1.54 8.96 22.50
C THR A 68 -0.38 8.29 23.25
N GLY A 69 -0.29 6.97 23.20
CA GLY A 69 0.66 6.18 24.01
C GLY A 69 0.27 6.04 25.48
N ARG A 70 -0.92 6.53 25.88
CA ARG A 70 -1.42 6.38 27.25
C ARG A 70 -1.69 4.91 27.56
N ALA A 71 -1.12 4.40 28.64
CA ALA A 71 -1.36 3.06 29.15
C ALA A 71 -2.47 3.04 30.20
N TYR A 72 -3.29 1.99 30.16
CA TYR A 72 -4.34 1.66 31.13
C TYR A 72 -3.99 0.29 31.71
N ASP A 73 -3.80 0.20 33.03
CA ASP A 73 -3.58 -1.09 33.70
C ASP A 73 -4.92 -1.84 33.75
N ILE A 74 -4.92 -3.08 33.26
CA ILE A 74 -6.10 -3.94 33.23
C ILE A 74 -5.90 -5.19 34.08
N THR A 75 -4.99 -5.16 35.06
CA THR A 75 -4.65 -6.32 35.89
C THR A 75 -5.38 -6.29 37.24
N GLN A 76 -6.22 -7.29 37.51
CA GLN A 76 -6.76 -7.54 38.83
C GLN A 76 -5.89 -8.54 39.62
N LYS A 77 -5.59 -8.22 40.87
CA LYS A 77 -4.88 -9.12 41.80
C LYS A 77 -5.83 -10.12 42.43
N LEU A 78 -6.14 -11.18 41.70
CA LEU A 78 -6.83 -12.35 42.24
C LEU A 78 -5.78 -13.23 42.94
N GLY A 79 -6.01 -13.58 44.22
CA GLY A 79 -5.06 -14.32 45.06
C GLY A 79 -4.55 -15.63 44.42
N ARG A 80 -3.51 -16.24 45.02
CA ARG A 80 -2.73 -17.37 44.46
C ARG A 80 -3.54 -18.61 44.02
N GLU A 81 -4.80 -18.74 44.41
CA GLU A 81 -5.65 -19.92 44.13
C GLU A 81 -6.85 -19.64 43.21
N SER A 82 -6.96 -18.45 42.62
CA SER A 82 -8.10 -18.11 41.76
C SER A 82 -7.98 -18.71 40.35
N GLN A 83 -9.07 -19.32 39.86
CA GLN A 83 -9.23 -19.75 38.47
C GLN A 83 -9.99 -18.72 37.60
N SER A 84 -10.28 -17.52 38.15
CA SER A 84 -11.01 -16.47 37.43
C SER A 84 -10.06 -15.56 36.65
N CYS A 85 -10.60 -14.90 35.62
CA CYS A 85 -9.86 -14.01 34.71
C CYS A 85 -9.22 -12.85 35.49
N ARG A 86 -7.90 -12.62 35.33
CA ARG A 86 -7.14 -11.55 36.02
C ARG A 86 -7.36 -10.16 35.41
N VAL A 87 -8.40 -9.95 34.62
CA VAL A 87 -8.66 -8.68 33.93
C VAL A 87 -9.53 -7.77 34.80
N ASP A 88 -9.14 -6.50 34.96
CA ASP A 88 -9.93 -5.46 35.64
C ASP A 88 -10.90 -4.76 34.66
N PRO A 89 -12.22 -4.98 34.79
CA PRO A 89 -13.22 -4.36 33.91
C PRO A 89 -13.22 -2.83 33.97
N THR A 90 -12.79 -2.22 35.08
CA THR A 90 -12.73 -0.76 35.23
C THR A 90 -11.66 -0.17 34.31
N GLY A 91 -10.47 -0.75 34.28
CA GLY A 91 -9.40 -0.34 33.38
C GLY A 91 -9.78 -0.51 31.90
N VAL A 92 -10.51 -1.58 31.56
CA VAL A 92 -11.05 -1.80 30.21
C VAL A 92 -12.08 -0.72 29.85
N ALA A 93 -12.98 -0.38 30.76
CA ALA A 93 -13.98 0.66 30.55
C ALA A 93 -13.34 2.05 30.36
N GLU A 94 -12.28 2.39 31.10
CA GLU A 94 -11.53 3.62 30.86
C GLU A 94 -10.85 3.62 29.49
N ALA A 95 -10.23 2.50 29.10
CA ALA A 95 -9.55 2.34 27.82
C ALA A 95 -10.52 2.44 26.63
N SER A 96 -11.78 1.99 26.78
CA SER A 96 -12.83 2.07 25.73
C SER A 96 -13.05 3.48 25.18
N GLN A 97 -12.72 4.52 25.95
CA GLN A 97 -12.80 5.90 25.49
C GLN A 97 -11.85 6.20 24.33
N ALA A 98 -10.66 5.57 24.29
CA ALA A 98 -9.72 5.70 23.18
C ALA A 98 -10.34 5.17 21.87
N ILE A 99 -11.10 4.08 21.94
CA ILE A 99 -11.81 3.52 20.78
C ILE A 99 -12.92 4.47 20.32
N ARG A 100 -13.77 4.95 21.23
CA ARG A 100 -14.82 5.92 20.89
C ARG A 100 -14.27 7.18 20.22
N ASN A 101 -13.14 7.70 20.71
CA ASN A 101 -12.46 8.85 20.11
C ASN A 101 -11.92 8.52 18.70
N ALA A 102 -11.34 7.33 18.52
CA ALA A 102 -10.85 6.89 17.22
C ALA A 102 -11.99 6.73 16.19
N VAL A 103 -13.13 6.18 16.62
CA VAL A 103 -14.34 6.05 15.79
C VAL A 103 -14.87 7.43 15.40
N ALA A 104 -15.06 8.33 16.37
CA ALA A 104 -15.53 9.70 16.13
C ALA A 104 -14.61 10.48 15.18
N SER A 105 -13.29 10.27 15.27
CA SER A 105 -12.29 10.91 14.40
C SER A 105 -12.16 10.25 13.02
N ARG A 106 -12.90 9.16 12.78
CA ARG A 106 -12.84 8.33 11.56
C ARG A 106 -11.40 8.04 11.14
N VAL A 107 -10.66 7.38 12.02
CA VAL A 107 -9.30 6.89 11.73
C VAL A 107 -9.28 6.02 10.47
N ASP A 108 -8.12 5.96 9.80
CA ASP A 108 -7.93 5.15 8.61
C ASP A 108 -7.86 3.65 8.96
N LEU A 109 -7.42 3.34 10.19
CA LEU A 109 -7.41 2.00 10.78
C LEU A 109 -7.69 2.08 12.30
N LEU A 110 -8.59 1.24 12.78
CA LEU A 110 -8.80 0.95 14.19
C LEU A 110 -8.14 -0.38 14.53
N VAL A 111 -7.31 -0.40 15.57
CA VAL A 111 -6.69 -1.63 16.10
C VAL A 111 -7.26 -1.88 17.49
N ILE A 112 -7.79 -3.08 17.73
CA ILE A 112 -8.23 -3.49 19.06
C ILE A 112 -7.62 -4.87 19.31
N ASN A 113 -6.53 -4.90 20.08
CA ASN A 113 -5.87 -6.13 20.49
C ASN A 113 -6.19 -6.38 21.97
N LYS A 114 -6.92 -7.44 22.35
CA LYS A 114 -7.30 -8.67 21.61
C LYS A 114 -8.78 -9.04 21.80
N PHE A 115 -9.40 -9.75 20.84
CA PHE A 115 -10.64 -10.50 21.06
C PHE A 115 -10.35 -11.81 21.82
N ALA A 116 -10.74 -11.87 23.09
CA ALA A 116 -10.46 -12.99 23.98
C ALA A 116 -11.70 -13.40 24.79
N GLY A 117 -11.48 -13.93 26.00
CA GLY A 117 -12.54 -14.56 26.79
C GLY A 117 -13.63 -13.61 27.27
N LEU A 118 -13.36 -12.32 27.48
CA LEU A 118 -14.42 -11.36 27.83
C LEU A 118 -15.27 -11.06 26.58
N GLU A 119 -14.60 -10.78 25.48
CA GLU A 119 -15.23 -10.43 24.20
C GLU A 119 -16.09 -11.56 23.64
N SER A 120 -15.66 -12.81 23.81
CA SER A 120 -16.39 -13.99 23.33
C SER A 120 -17.74 -14.21 24.02
N HIS A 121 -17.94 -13.65 25.22
CA HIS A 121 -19.20 -13.71 25.96
C HIS A 121 -20.07 -12.45 25.77
N GLY A 122 -19.61 -11.50 24.95
CA GLY A 122 -20.29 -10.22 24.73
C GLY A 122 -19.90 -9.12 25.71
N ASP A 123 -18.92 -9.35 26.58
CA ASP A 123 -18.36 -8.36 27.49
C ASP A 123 -17.08 -7.71 26.87
N GLY A 124 -16.35 -6.90 27.65
CA GLY A 124 -15.08 -6.32 27.21
C GLY A 124 -15.28 -5.22 26.17
N LEU A 125 -14.62 -5.34 25.01
CA LEU A 125 -14.62 -4.34 23.94
C LEU A 125 -15.44 -4.76 22.70
N SER A 126 -16.29 -5.79 22.82
CA SER A 126 -17.07 -6.34 21.71
C SER A 126 -18.02 -5.33 21.07
N ASP A 127 -18.76 -4.58 21.89
CA ASP A 127 -19.72 -3.57 21.39
C ASP A 127 -19.01 -2.45 20.63
N GLU A 128 -17.86 -1.99 21.13
CA GLU A 128 -17.03 -1.01 20.43
C GLU A 128 -16.48 -1.54 19.10
N MET A 129 -16.02 -2.80 19.05
CA MET A 129 -15.59 -3.45 17.82
C MET A 129 -16.73 -3.46 16.79
N LEU A 130 -17.91 -3.97 17.17
CA LEU A 130 -19.07 -4.07 16.28
C LEU A 130 -19.57 -2.70 15.80
N THR A 131 -19.55 -1.70 16.68
CA THR A 131 -19.90 -0.31 16.33
C THR A 131 -18.94 0.25 15.28
N ALA A 132 -17.63 0.05 15.44
CA ALA A 132 -16.66 0.50 14.45
C ALA A 132 -16.83 -0.17 13.09
N ILE A 133 -17.16 -1.47 13.09
CA ILE A 133 -17.47 -2.23 11.87
C ILE A 133 -18.72 -1.66 11.19
N ALA A 134 -19.78 -1.39 11.95
CA ALA A 134 -21.02 -0.82 11.42
C ALA A 134 -20.82 0.59 10.83
N GLU A 135 -19.92 1.39 11.43
CA GLU A 135 -19.50 2.70 10.93
C GLU A 135 -18.58 2.63 9.70
N GLY A 136 -18.18 1.43 9.27
CA GLY A 136 -17.31 1.22 8.10
C GLY A 136 -15.85 1.58 8.34
N ILE A 137 -15.40 1.64 9.60
CA ILE A 137 -14.00 1.87 9.96
C ILE A 137 -13.25 0.54 9.88
N PRO A 138 -12.15 0.43 9.11
CA PRO A 138 -11.35 -0.78 9.07
C PRO A 138 -10.89 -1.18 10.48
N LEU A 139 -11.18 -2.41 10.89
CA LEU A 139 -10.80 -2.96 12.18
C LEU A 139 -9.76 -4.06 11.99
N LEU A 140 -8.68 -4.02 12.77
CA LEU A 140 -7.70 -5.11 12.90
C LEU A 140 -7.65 -5.59 14.34
N THR A 141 -7.75 -6.89 14.54
CA THR A 141 -7.66 -7.53 15.86
C THR A 141 -6.85 -8.83 15.79
N SER A 142 -6.51 -9.39 16.95
CA SER A 142 -6.05 -10.76 17.07
C SER A 142 -7.16 -11.64 17.66
N VAL A 143 -7.21 -12.90 17.24
CA VAL A 143 -8.19 -13.88 17.71
C VAL A 143 -7.45 -15.18 18.02
N GLY A 144 -7.58 -15.65 19.26
CA GLY A 144 -7.06 -16.96 19.62
C GLY A 144 -7.88 -18.04 18.93
N SER A 145 -7.25 -19.10 18.43
CA SER A 145 -7.95 -20.18 17.70
C SER A 145 -9.13 -20.77 18.46
N ARG A 146 -9.08 -20.76 19.80
CA ARG A 146 -10.17 -21.19 20.70
C ARG A 146 -11.44 -20.32 20.64
N TYR A 147 -11.34 -19.07 20.19
CA TYR A 147 -12.43 -18.10 20.09
C TYR A 147 -12.86 -17.82 18.64
N LEU A 148 -12.38 -18.63 17.68
CA LEU A 148 -12.61 -18.39 16.25
C LEU A 148 -14.10 -18.47 15.90
N ASN A 149 -14.82 -19.42 16.49
CA ASN A 149 -16.25 -19.63 16.21
C ASN A 149 -17.09 -18.46 16.74
N GLU A 150 -16.73 -17.95 17.91
CA GLU A 150 -17.35 -16.81 18.59
C GLU A 150 -17.11 -15.54 17.78
N TRP A 151 -15.87 -15.31 17.32
CA TRP A 151 -15.54 -14.20 16.43
C TRP A 151 -16.31 -14.26 15.11
N GLN A 152 -16.37 -15.43 14.46
CA GLN A 152 -17.15 -15.60 13.23
C GLN A 152 -18.63 -15.37 13.47
N THR A 153 -19.15 -15.81 14.61
CA THR A 153 -20.55 -15.59 15.00
C THR A 153 -20.84 -14.11 15.21
N ALA A 154 -20.00 -13.42 15.99
CA ALA A 154 -20.13 -11.99 16.29
C ALA A 154 -20.08 -11.12 15.02
N THR A 155 -19.22 -11.48 14.07
CA THR A 155 -19.09 -10.76 12.78
C THR A 155 -20.06 -11.26 11.70
N GLY A 156 -20.87 -12.28 11.97
CA GLY A 156 -21.72 -12.92 10.95
C GLY A 156 -20.93 -13.50 9.76
N GLY A 157 -19.67 -13.89 10.00
CA GLY A 157 -18.72 -14.34 8.97
C GLY A 157 -18.15 -13.21 8.11
N PHE A 158 -18.47 -11.95 8.39
CA PHE A 158 -17.93 -10.79 7.69
C PHE A 158 -16.56 -10.40 8.26
N CYS A 159 -15.54 -11.24 8.02
CA CYS A 159 -14.16 -10.98 8.41
C CYS A 159 -13.17 -11.66 7.45
N ASP A 160 -11.94 -11.15 7.40
CA ASP A 160 -10.82 -11.82 6.75
C ASP A 160 -9.91 -12.44 7.82
N LEU A 161 -9.67 -13.75 7.72
CA LEU A 161 -8.78 -14.47 8.63
C LEU A 161 -7.34 -14.35 8.13
N LEU A 162 -6.45 -13.81 8.96
CA LEU A 162 -5.10 -13.47 8.59
C LEU A 162 -4.10 -14.38 9.30
N SER A 163 -3.11 -14.87 8.56
CA SER A 163 -1.94 -15.52 9.16
C SER A 163 -1.11 -14.50 9.95
N PRO A 164 -0.43 -14.89 11.03
CA PRO A 164 0.36 -13.98 11.88
C PRO A 164 1.71 -13.66 11.24
N VAL A 165 1.71 -13.05 10.05
CA VAL A 165 2.90 -12.62 9.31
C VAL A 165 2.70 -11.22 8.71
N PRO A 166 3.75 -10.37 8.61
CA PRO A 166 3.62 -9.01 8.09
C PRO A 166 2.99 -8.93 6.70
N ASP A 167 3.37 -9.82 5.79
CA ASP A 167 2.84 -9.84 4.43
C ASP A 167 1.33 -10.10 4.38
N ALA A 168 0.76 -10.82 5.36
CA ALA A 168 -0.69 -11.03 5.43
C ALA A 168 -1.44 -9.74 5.81
N LEU A 169 -0.87 -8.94 6.72
CA LEU A 169 -1.44 -7.65 7.13
C LEU A 169 -1.42 -6.65 5.96
N TRP A 170 -0.31 -6.59 5.23
CA TRP A 170 -0.19 -5.71 4.07
C TRP A 170 -1.09 -6.12 2.90
N ARG A 171 -1.24 -7.43 2.64
CA ARG A 171 -2.21 -7.93 1.66
C ARG A 171 -3.64 -7.57 2.04
N TRP A 172 -3.98 -7.66 3.33
CA TRP A 172 -5.28 -7.24 3.84
C TRP A 172 -5.50 -5.73 3.71
N TRP A 173 -4.53 -4.91 4.11
CA TRP A 173 -4.60 -3.45 3.96
C TRP A 173 -4.82 -3.00 2.51
N GLY A 174 -4.16 -3.72 1.59
CA GLY A 174 -4.45 -3.74 0.18
C GLY A 174 -3.81 -2.60 -0.63
N PRO A 175 -3.44 -2.84 -1.89
CA PRO A 175 -2.76 -1.88 -2.75
C PRO A 175 -3.63 -0.68 -3.18
N GLN A 176 -4.92 -0.67 -2.89
CA GLN A 176 -5.79 0.47 -3.22
C GLN A 176 -5.44 1.72 -2.41
N ARG A 177 -4.79 1.54 -1.24
CA ARG A 177 -4.33 2.63 -0.37
C ARG A 177 -2.96 3.17 -0.75
N MET A 178 -2.27 2.51 -1.68
CA MET A 178 -0.92 2.84 -2.12
C MET A 178 -0.80 4.27 -2.66
N TYR A 179 -1.77 4.76 -3.43
CA TYR A 179 -1.73 6.14 -3.93
C TYR A 179 -1.77 7.16 -2.79
N VAL A 180 -2.61 6.93 -1.78
CA VAL A 180 -2.69 7.78 -0.59
C VAL A 180 -1.38 7.71 0.20
N ASP A 181 -0.82 6.51 0.39
CA ASP A 181 0.49 6.31 1.04
C ASP A 181 1.61 7.11 0.35
N LEU A 182 1.68 7.02 -0.98
CA LEU A 182 2.65 7.75 -1.78
C LEU A 182 2.45 9.27 -1.65
N VAL A 183 1.21 9.76 -1.69
CA VAL A 183 0.94 11.20 -1.51
C VAL A 183 1.34 11.67 -0.10
N GLN A 184 1.06 10.89 0.95
CA GLN A 184 1.46 11.20 2.32
C GLN A 184 2.99 11.30 2.48
N GLY A 185 3.74 10.54 1.68
CA GLY A 185 5.20 10.58 1.67
C GLY A 185 5.81 11.76 0.91
N VAL A 186 5.05 12.54 0.13
CA VAL A 186 5.57 13.68 -0.61
C VAL A 186 5.84 14.87 0.32
N ALA A 187 7.09 15.26 0.46
CA ALA A 187 7.44 16.56 1.03
C ALA A 187 6.95 17.67 0.08
N ASP A 188 6.19 18.62 0.61
CA ASP A 188 5.60 19.67 -0.23
C ASP A 188 6.66 20.64 -0.76
N ALA A 189 6.46 21.14 -1.98
CA ALA A 189 7.42 21.98 -2.69
C ALA A 189 6.73 22.83 -3.77
N GLU A 190 7.38 23.91 -4.16
CA GLU A 190 6.95 24.71 -5.31
C GLU A 190 7.18 23.95 -6.62
N VAL A 191 6.14 23.93 -7.46
CA VAL A 191 6.22 23.40 -8.82
C VAL A 191 6.70 24.49 -9.76
N ARG A 192 7.86 24.28 -10.39
CA ARG A 192 8.46 25.24 -11.32
C ARG A 192 7.87 25.14 -12.72
N ARG A 193 7.53 23.91 -13.13
CA ARG A 193 7.09 23.62 -14.49
C ARG A 193 6.23 22.38 -14.53
N VAL A 194 5.15 22.45 -15.31
CA VAL A 194 4.39 21.29 -15.78
C VAL A 194 4.43 21.32 -17.30
N VAL A 195 4.77 20.20 -17.94
CA VAL A 195 4.79 20.07 -19.40
C VAL A 195 3.93 18.90 -19.80
N THR A 196 2.95 19.15 -20.66
CA THR A 196 2.03 18.14 -21.19
C THR A 196 2.35 17.88 -22.65
N GLY A 197 3.14 16.84 -22.92
CA GLY A 197 3.37 16.36 -24.28
C GLY A 197 2.26 15.40 -24.74
N ASP A 198 2.42 14.92 -25.98
CA ASP A 198 1.46 13.98 -26.59
C ASP A 198 1.39 12.64 -25.85
N LYS A 199 2.56 12.14 -25.42
CA LYS A 199 2.71 10.79 -24.83
C LYS A 199 3.13 10.82 -23.36
N TRP A 200 3.70 11.93 -22.91
CA TRP A 200 4.32 12.05 -21.59
C TRP A 200 3.98 13.39 -20.95
N VAL A 201 3.81 13.37 -19.64
CA VAL A 201 3.70 14.55 -18.79
C VAL A 201 4.94 14.62 -17.91
N LEU A 202 5.40 15.84 -17.63
CA LEU A 202 6.50 16.14 -16.74
C LEU A 202 6.08 17.16 -15.69
N VAL A 203 6.56 16.97 -14.46
CA VAL A 203 6.49 17.94 -13.36
C VAL A 203 7.91 18.17 -12.84
N GLU A 204 8.31 19.42 -12.71
CA GLU A 204 9.63 19.83 -12.25
C GLU A 204 9.54 20.73 -11.02
N THR A 205 10.44 20.50 -10.08
CA THR A 205 10.64 21.29 -8.85
C THR A 205 12.10 21.75 -8.77
N ALA A 206 12.49 22.37 -7.66
CA ALA A 206 13.90 22.64 -7.39
C ALA A 206 14.74 21.36 -7.37
N ASP A 207 14.26 20.35 -6.66
CA ASP A 207 15.07 19.20 -6.29
C ASP A 207 14.93 18.04 -7.27
N GLY A 208 13.84 17.95 -8.04
CA GLY A 208 13.58 16.81 -8.90
C GLY A 208 12.66 17.09 -10.08
N LEU A 209 12.63 16.11 -10.97
CA LEU A 209 11.83 16.09 -12.20
C LEU A 209 11.24 14.69 -12.32
N GLY A 210 9.92 14.61 -12.44
CA GLY A 210 9.21 13.36 -12.62
C GLY A 210 8.49 13.33 -13.96
N VAL A 211 8.35 12.12 -14.50
CA VAL A 211 7.65 11.88 -15.77
C VAL A 211 6.56 10.83 -15.57
N ALA A 212 5.50 10.90 -16.38
CA ALA A 212 4.43 9.90 -16.41
C ALA A 212 3.88 9.74 -17.83
N ALA A 213 3.48 8.52 -18.18
CA ALA A 213 2.86 8.24 -19.47
C ALA A 213 1.42 8.78 -19.49
N ARG A 214 1.06 9.51 -20.56
CA ARG A 214 -0.30 10.00 -20.81
C ARG A 214 -1.14 8.88 -21.42
N GLN A 215 -2.29 8.57 -20.80
CA GLN A 215 -3.12 7.40 -21.16
C GLN A 215 -4.21 7.71 -22.20
N ALA A 216 -4.40 8.98 -22.53
CA ALA A 216 -5.39 9.43 -23.51
C ALA A 216 -4.72 10.39 -24.51
N PRO A 217 -5.25 10.51 -25.74
CA PRO A 217 -4.77 11.47 -26.73
C PRO A 217 -4.67 12.89 -26.17
N ALA A 218 -3.77 13.69 -26.74
CA ALA A 218 -3.64 15.08 -26.35
C ALA A 218 -4.93 15.87 -26.65
N ALA A 219 -5.74 16.10 -25.62
CA ALA A 219 -6.67 17.23 -25.61
C ALA A 219 -5.88 18.52 -25.32
N GLU A 220 -6.40 19.64 -25.80
CA GLU A 220 -5.90 20.97 -25.41
C GLU A 220 -5.88 21.06 -23.88
N ASP A 221 -4.72 21.38 -23.33
CA ASP A 221 -4.53 21.66 -21.91
C ASP A 221 -4.24 23.15 -21.75
N ASP A 222 -4.89 23.77 -20.76
CA ASP A 222 -4.59 25.15 -20.37
C ASP A 222 -3.44 25.14 -19.37
N PRO A 223 -2.25 25.66 -19.72
CA PRO A 223 -1.11 25.69 -18.80
C PRO A 223 -1.40 26.41 -17.47
N GLN A 224 -2.37 27.33 -17.44
CA GLN A 224 -2.76 28.02 -16.22
C GLN A 224 -3.45 27.11 -15.20
N ARG A 225 -4.00 25.95 -15.63
CA ARG A 225 -4.66 24.97 -14.76
C ARG A 225 -3.79 24.50 -13.60
N TRP A 226 -2.48 24.46 -13.81
CA TRP A 226 -1.49 23.97 -12.85
C TRP A 226 -0.82 25.08 -12.04
N ALA A 227 -0.97 26.33 -12.47
CA ALA A 227 -0.27 27.47 -11.88
C ALA A 227 -0.63 27.66 -10.39
N GLY A 228 0.37 27.88 -9.55
CA GLY A 228 0.21 28.13 -8.12
C GLY A 228 -0.12 26.90 -7.27
N ARG A 229 -0.29 25.72 -7.85
CA ARG A 229 -0.48 24.47 -7.09
C ARG A 229 0.84 23.96 -6.54
N SER A 230 0.81 23.45 -5.32
CA SER A 230 1.96 22.82 -4.68
C SER A 230 2.24 21.42 -5.27
N LEU A 231 3.43 20.88 -5.02
CA LEU A 231 3.77 19.52 -5.46
C LEU A 231 2.84 18.49 -4.83
N ARG A 232 2.48 18.67 -3.55
CA ARG A 232 1.56 17.77 -2.86
C ARG A 232 0.14 17.86 -3.44
N ASP A 233 -0.33 19.04 -3.82
CA ASP A 233 -1.64 19.22 -4.46
C ASP A 233 -1.70 18.51 -5.82
N LEU A 234 -0.64 18.63 -6.64
CA LEU A 234 -0.57 17.89 -7.90
C LEU A 234 -0.50 16.37 -7.65
N ALA A 235 0.35 15.91 -6.73
CA ALA A 235 0.47 14.50 -6.39
C ALA A 235 -0.86 13.89 -5.93
N ALA A 236 -1.68 14.63 -5.18
CA ALA A 236 -2.99 14.19 -4.72
C ALA A 236 -3.95 13.80 -5.86
N MET A 237 -3.79 14.39 -7.05
CA MET A 237 -4.59 14.06 -8.23
C MET A 237 -4.40 12.60 -8.67
N ALA A 238 -3.24 11.98 -8.42
CA ALA A 238 -3.01 10.56 -8.71
C ALA A 238 -3.95 9.65 -7.92
N ALA A 239 -4.32 10.04 -6.69
CA ALA A 239 -5.23 9.30 -5.83
C ALA A 239 -6.71 9.66 -6.09
N GLN A 240 -6.98 10.94 -6.34
CA GLN A 240 -8.32 11.52 -6.29
C GLN A 240 -8.98 11.67 -7.65
N SER A 241 -8.23 11.83 -8.73
CA SER A 241 -8.79 12.10 -10.05
C SER A 241 -9.13 10.83 -10.83
N TRP A 242 -10.03 11.03 -11.80
CA TRP A 242 -10.36 10.10 -12.87
C TRP A 242 -10.12 10.71 -14.26
N ASP A 243 -9.69 11.97 -14.33
CA ASP A 243 -9.24 12.59 -15.58
C ASP A 243 -7.84 12.06 -15.93
N PRO A 244 -7.64 11.45 -17.12
CA PRO A 244 -6.36 10.83 -17.47
C PRO A 244 -5.17 11.80 -17.44
N LEU A 245 -5.40 13.09 -17.72
CA LEU A 245 -4.35 14.10 -17.68
C LEU A 245 -4.01 14.47 -16.23
N GLU A 246 -4.99 14.74 -15.37
CA GLU A 246 -4.75 14.98 -13.94
C GLU A 246 -4.03 13.81 -13.26
N ILE A 247 -4.39 12.56 -13.59
CA ILE A 247 -3.69 11.38 -13.05
C ILE A 247 -2.23 11.38 -13.52
N ALA A 248 -1.97 11.62 -14.81
CA ALA A 248 -0.61 11.66 -15.34
C ALA A 248 0.22 12.79 -14.69
N VAL A 249 -0.35 13.98 -14.50
CA VAL A 249 0.27 15.09 -13.76
C VAL A 249 0.57 14.69 -12.32
N GLY A 250 -0.37 14.05 -11.63
CA GLY A 250 -0.16 13.59 -10.26
C GLY A 250 0.90 12.52 -10.14
N VAL A 251 0.96 11.56 -11.07
CA VAL A 251 2.04 10.56 -11.11
C VAL A 251 3.39 11.20 -11.42
N ALA A 252 3.44 12.18 -12.33
CA ALA A 252 4.66 12.94 -12.59
C ALA A 252 5.10 13.75 -11.36
N ALA A 253 4.16 14.32 -10.60
CA ALA A 253 4.46 15.00 -9.33
C ALA A 253 5.01 14.04 -8.27
N LEU A 254 4.42 12.85 -8.12
CA LEU A 254 4.97 11.79 -7.26
C LEU A 254 6.42 11.45 -7.65
N ASN A 255 6.68 11.29 -8.95
CA ASN A 255 8.01 10.97 -9.46
C ASN A 255 8.99 12.16 -9.31
N ALA A 256 8.53 13.41 -9.32
CA ALA A 256 9.40 14.55 -9.07
C ALA A 256 9.94 14.55 -7.62
N HIS A 257 9.17 14.00 -6.69
CA HIS A 257 9.60 13.76 -5.32
C HIS A 257 10.45 12.49 -5.18
N TYR A 258 10.01 11.36 -5.74
CA TYR A 258 10.65 10.05 -5.51
C TYR A 258 11.82 9.72 -6.44
N ASN A 259 11.95 10.37 -7.60
CA ASN A 259 12.97 10.06 -8.60
C ASN A 259 14.00 11.18 -8.68
N ARG A 260 14.44 11.66 -7.52
CA ARG A 260 15.45 12.72 -7.40
C ARG A 260 16.84 12.24 -7.85
N PRO A 261 17.74 13.16 -8.24
CA PRO A 261 19.08 12.80 -8.71
C PRO A 261 19.93 12.00 -7.71
N ASP A 262 19.68 12.17 -6.42
CA ASP A 262 20.36 11.52 -5.30
C ASP A 262 19.90 10.08 -5.04
N VAL A 263 18.83 9.61 -5.70
CA VAL A 263 18.35 8.23 -5.55
C VAL A 263 19.40 7.25 -6.09
N THR A 264 19.93 6.41 -5.21
CA THR A 264 20.89 5.36 -5.56
C THR A 264 20.21 4.03 -5.81
N GLY A 265 20.67 3.28 -6.80
CA GLY A 265 20.17 1.94 -7.11
C GLY A 265 21.04 1.25 -8.16
N VAL A 266 20.66 0.04 -8.55
CA VAL A 266 21.44 -0.75 -9.52
C VAL A 266 21.07 -0.32 -10.95
N PRO A 267 22.05 -0.11 -11.85
CA PRO A 267 21.78 0.14 -13.26
C PRO A 267 21.50 -1.19 -13.98
N SER A 268 20.31 -1.75 -13.76
CA SER A 268 19.86 -3.01 -14.37
C SER A 268 18.58 -2.83 -15.17
N ASN A 269 18.37 -3.69 -16.17
CA ASN A 269 17.07 -3.77 -16.84
C ASN A 269 16.11 -4.59 -15.97
N GLY A 270 14.93 -4.03 -15.67
CA GLY A 270 13.94 -4.72 -14.83
C GLY A 270 13.47 -6.07 -15.36
N LEU A 271 13.58 -6.34 -16.68
CA LEU A 271 13.21 -7.63 -17.27
C LEU A 271 14.28 -8.71 -17.07
N ASP A 272 15.55 -8.32 -16.92
CA ASP A 272 16.65 -9.29 -16.80
C ASP A 272 16.54 -10.10 -15.49
N LEU A 273 15.79 -9.59 -14.51
CA LEU A 273 15.43 -10.27 -13.27
C LEU A 273 14.68 -11.59 -13.50
N PHE A 274 14.05 -11.76 -14.65
CA PHE A 274 13.19 -12.91 -14.96
C PHE A 274 13.80 -13.85 -15.99
N ALA A 275 15.02 -13.59 -16.45
CA ALA A 275 15.66 -14.40 -17.49
C ALA A 275 15.91 -15.85 -17.05
N SER A 276 16.16 -16.08 -15.76
CA SER A 276 16.41 -17.40 -15.16
C SER A 276 15.16 -18.07 -14.58
N VAL A 277 13.98 -17.45 -14.70
CA VAL A 277 12.74 -18.02 -14.16
C VAL A 277 12.28 -19.19 -15.03
N GLU A 278 12.06 -20.35 -14.40
CA GLU A 278 11.63 -21.56 -15.09
C GLU A 278 10.11 -21.65 -15.25
N GLY A 279 9.35 -21.20 -14.25
CA GLY A 279 7.90 -21.19 -14.28
C GLY A 279 7.31 -20.06 -15.12
N ARG A 280 6.01 -19.83 -14.91
CA ARG A 280 5.25 -18.89 -15.75
C ARG A 280 5.67 -17.45 -15.46
N VAL A 281 6.18 -16.78 -16.50
CA VAL A 281 6.42 -15.33 -16.52
C VAL A 281 5.28 -14.65 -17.28
N VAL A 282 4.65 -13.67 -16.65
CA VAL A 282 3.61 -12.83 -17.29
C VAL A 282 4.11 -11.39 -17.35
N VAL A 283 3.85 -10.71 -18.47
CA VAL A 283 4.32 -9.35 -18.72
C VAL A 283 3.13 -8.48 -19.09
N ILE A 284 2.88 -7.44 -18.29
CA ILE A 284 1.83 -6.46 -18.52
C ILE A 284 2.42 -5.24 -19.23
N GLY A 285 1.98 -5.04 -20.48
CA GLY A 285 2.45 -4.00 -21.38
C GLY A 285 3.60 -4.42 -22.29
N GLY A 286 3.69 -3.78 -23.46
CA GLY A 286 4.79 -3.98 -24.40
C GLY A 286 6.13 -3.41 -23.93
N PHE A 287 7.19 -4.22 -24.00
CA PHE A 287 8.57 -3.79 -23.73
C PHE A 287 9.48 -3.99 -24.95
N PRO A 288 10.46 -3.10 -25.18
CA PRO A 288 11.43 -3.28 -26.26
C PRO A 288 12.21 -4.58 -26.12
N GLN A 289 12.32 -5.34 -27.22
CA GLN A 289 13.09 -6.59 -27.31
C GLN A 289 12.59 -7.70 -26.35
N LEU A 290 11.32 -7.65 -25.93
CA LEU A 290 10.76 -8.62 -25.00
C LEU A 290 10.88 -10.07 -25.49
N ALA A 291 10.49 -10.35 -26.74
CA ALA A 291 10.57 -11.69 -27.33
C ALA A 291 11.99 -12.27 -27.36
N ARG A 292 13.02 -11.40 -27.42
CA ARG A 292 14.43 -11.83 -27.36
C ARG A 292 14.86 -12.16 -25.93
N ARG A 293 14.41 -11.39 -24.95
CA ARG A 293 14.83 -11.51 -23.53
C ARG A 293 14.06 -12.60 -22.80
N LEU A 294 12.74 -12.63 -22.98
CA LEU A 294 11.81 -13.51 -22.30
C LEU A 294 10.93 -14.22 -23.35
N PRO A 295 11.50 -15.11 -24.20
CA PRO A 295 10.79 -15.73 -25.31
C PRO A 295 9.58 -16.59 -24.89
N ARG A 296 9.53 -17.02 -23.63
CA ARG A 296 8.44 -17.84 -23.07
C ARG A 296 7.38 -17.03 -22.32
N ALA A 297 7.56 -15.72 -22.18
CA ALA A 297 6.64 -14.88 -21.42
C ALA A 297 5.25 -14.79 -22.08
N LYS A 298 4.21 -14.75 -21.24
CA LYS A 298 2.85 -14.43 -21.67
C LYS A 298 2.64 -12.93 -21.57
N VAL A 299 2.40 -12.27 -22.69
CA VAL A 299 2.27 -10.81 -22.75
C VAL A 299 0.80 -10.43 -22.74
N ILE A 300 0.41 -9.53 -21.85
CA ILE A 300 -0.92 -8.93 -21.78
C ILE A 300 -0.78 -7.45 -22.09
N ASP A 301 -1.51 -6.95 -23.08
CA ASP A 301 -1.53 -5.53 -23.43
C ASP A 301 -2.98 -5.02 -23.61
N LEU A 302 -3.17 -3.70 -23.53
CA LEU A 302 -4.45 -3.05 -23.82
C LEU A 302 -4.74 -3.07 -25.33
N ASN A 303 -3.70 -3.08 -26.16
CA ASN A 303 -3.78 -3.19 -27.62
C ASN A 303 -2.95 -4.39 -28.09
N PRO A 304 -3.40 -5.63 -27.79
CA PRO A 304 -2.60 -6.83 -28.00
C PRO A 304 -2.29 -7.04 -29.50
N GLN A 305 -1.06 -7.42 -29.77
CA GLN A 305 -0.62 -7.87 -31.10
C GLN A 305 -0.82 -9.39 -31.25
N ASP A 306 -0.52 -9.93 -32.43
CA ASP A 306 -0.55 -11.38 -32.68
C ASP A 306 0.34 -12.13 -31.67
N GLY A 307 -0.25 -13.09 -30.96
CA GLY A 307 0.43 -13.88 -29.92
C GLY A 307 0.39 -13.28 -28.51
N GLU A 308 -0.17 -12.08 -28.35
CA GLU A 308 -0.41 -11.44 -27.06
C GLU A 308 -1.85 -11.63 -26.59
N TYR A 309 -2.10 -11.36 -25.31
CA TYR A 309 -3.40 -11.55 -24.68
C TYR A 309 -4.04 -10.18 -24.34
N PRO A 310 -5.38 -10.06 -24.42
CA PRO A 310 -6.07 -8.85 -23.97
C PRO A 310 -6.07 -8.75 -22.44
N GLU A 311 -6.35 -7.55 -21.91
CA GLU A 311 -6.40 -7.26 -20.46
C GLU A 311 -7.24 -8.27 -19.65
N ALA A 312 -8.36 -8.74 -20.20
CA ALA A 312 -9.23 -9.72 -19.56
C ALA A 312 -8.53 -11.05 -19.19
N ALA A 313 -7.40 -11.36 -19.82
CA ALA A 313 -6.60 -12.54 -19.49
C ALA A 313 -5.84 -12.43 -18.16
N CYS A 314 -5.78 -11.25 -17.53
CA CYS A 314 -5.10 -11.04 -16.25
C CYS A 314 -5.56 -12.03 -15.17
N ASP A 315 -6.87 -12.27 -15.05
CA ASP A 315 -7.43 -13.16 -14.02
C ASP A 315 -7.13 -14.65 -14.26
N TRP A 316 -6.63 -15.00 -15.45
CA TRP A 316 -6.33 -16.38 -15.86
C TRP A 316 -4.83 -16.66 -15.84
N LEU A 317 -4.03 -15.65 -16.18
CA LEU A 317 -2.59 -15.81 -16.37
C LEU A 317 -1.78 -15.40 -15.14
N LEU A 318 -2.20 -14.36 -14.42
CA LEU A 318 -1.46 -13.84 -13.26
C LEU A 318 -1.54 -14.74 -12.01
N PRO A 319 -2.69 -15.35 -11.65
CA PRO A 319 -2.73 -16.27 -10.53
C PRO A 319 -1.78 -17.46 -10.75
N GLY A 320 -0.91 -17.70 -9.77
CA GLY A 320 0.09 -18.76 -9.83
C GLY A 320 1.26 -18.51 -10.81
N ALA A 321 1.39 -17.29 -11.35
CA ALA A 321 2.61 -16.89 -12.03
C ALA A 321 3.79 -16.88 -11.05
N GLU A 322 4.97 -17.31 -11.49
CA GLU A 322 6.18 -17.25 -10.68
C GLU A 322 6.74 -15.82 -10.66
N ALA A 323 6.67 -15.14 -11.81
CA ALA A 323 7.12 -13.77 -11.97
C ALA A 323 6.17 -12.92 -12.84
N VAL A 324 6.05 -11.65 -12.48
CA VAL A 324 5.23 -10.68 -13.20
C VAL A 324 5.99 -9.38 -13.42
N ALA A 325 6.17 -8.98 -14.69
CA ALA A 325 6.65 -7.65 -15.05
C ALA A 325 5.45 -6.74 -15.35
N ILE A 326 5.38 -5.56 -14.72
CA ILE A 326 4.28 -4.61 -14.90
C ILE A 326 4.81 -3.27 -15.39
N THR A 327 4.29 -2.78 -16.51
CA THR A 327 4.62 -1.43 -17.01
C THR A 327 4.22 -0.33 -16.02
N ALA A 328 5.05 0.72 -15.93
CA ALA A 328 4.75 1.90 -15.14
C ALA A 328 3.43 2.58 -15.54
N SER A 329 2.97 2.41 -16.79
CA SER A 329 1.67 2.92 -17.25
C SER A 329 0.49 2.34 -16.46
N ALA A 330 0.62 1.16 -15.87
CA ALA A 330 -0.40 0.58 -15.00
C ALA A 330 -0.69 1.44 -13.76
N PHE A 331 0.30 2.23 -13.32
CA PHE A 331 0.14 3.20 -12.24
C PHE A 331 -0.56 4.47 -12.73
N ALA A 332 -0.28 4.92 -13.95
CA ALA A 332 -0.91 6.09 -14.57
C ALA A 332 -2.35 5.85 -15.05
N ASN A 333 -2.74 4.60 -15.35
CA ASN A 333 -4.13 4.24 -15.70
C ASN A 333 -4.91 3.60 -14.54
N ARG A 334 -4.35 3.58 -13.32
CA ARG A 334 -4.96 3.04 -12.09
C ARG A 334 -5.32 1.54 -12.11
N THR A 335 -4.70 0.75 -12.99
CA THR A 335 -4.87 -0.72 -13.01
C THR A 335 -3.93 -1.45 -12.03
N LEU A 336 -2.82 -0.81 -11.61
CA LEU A 336 -1.80 -1.44 -10.76
C LEU A 336 -2.35 -2.10 -9.47
N PRO A 337 -3.28 -1.50 -8.69
CA PRO A 337 -3.80 -2.16 -7.50
C PRO A 337 -4.48 -3.51 -7.78
N ARG A 338 -5.22 -3.61 -8.89
CA ARG A 338 -5.83 -4.88 -9.29
C ARG A 338 -4.76 -5.89 -9.66
N LEU A 339 -3.78 -5.49 -10.48
CA LEU A 339 -2.69 -6.35 -10.92
C LEU A 339 -1.91 -6.92 -9.74
N LEU A 340 -1.51 -6.08 -8.78
CA LEU A 340 -0.81 -6.53 -7.56
C LEU A 340 -1.63 -7.55 -6.76
N ARG A 341 -2.95 -7.35 -6.64
CA ARG A 341 -3.83 -8.28 -5.93
C ARG A 341 -3.91 -9.64 -6.63
N VAL A 342 -4.07 -9.68 -7.95
CA VAL A 342 -4.17 -10.96 -8.70
C VAL A 342 -2.81 -11.63 -8.93
N SER A 343 -1.72 -10.89 -8.80
CA SER A 343 -0.33 -11.38 -8.81
C SER A 343 0.18 -11.81 -7.42
N ALA A 344 -0.71 -11.93 -6.43
CA ALA A 344 -0.31 -12.34 -5.08
C ALA A 344 0.45 -13.68 -5.11
N GLY A 345 1.65 -13.69 -4.52
CA GLY A 345 2.56 -14.84 -4.51
C GLY A 345 3.61 -14.85 -5.63
N ALA A 346 3.49 -13.99 -6.64
CA ALA A 346 4.49 -13.84 -7.69
C ALA A 346 5.61 -12.86 -7.28
N THR A 347 6.80 -13.02 -7.87
CA THR A 347 7.84 -11.99 -7.84
C THR A 347 7.49 -10.88 -8.83
N VAL A 348 7.15 -9.69 -8.33
CA VAL A 348 6.66 -8.57 -9.16
C VAL A 348 7.73 -7.51 -9.39
N ALA A 349 7.95 -7.10 -10.64
CA ALA A 349 8.74 -5.92 -10.97
C ALA A 349 7.87 -4.87 -11.67
N MET A 350 7.93 -3.61 -11.20
CA MET A 350 7.33 -2.46 -11.88
C MET A 350 8.40 -1.75 -12.72
N ILE A 351 8.14 -1.54 -14.01
CA ILE A 351 9.18 -1.17 -14.98
C ILE A 351 8.71 -0.02 -15.88
N GLY A 352 9.51 1.04 -15.95
CA GLY A 352 9.35 2.12 -16.93
C GLY A 352 9.63 3.50 -16.32
N PRO A 353 9.78 4.54 -17.15
CA PRO A 353 10.15 5.87 -16.64
C PRO A 353 9.17 6.47 -15.63
N GLY A 354 7.91 6.06 -15.68
CA GLY A 354 6.88 6.50 -14.74
C GLY A 354 6.84 5.77 -13.39
N THR A 355 7.79 4.86 -13.11
CA THR A 355 7.85 4.12 -11.84
C THR A 355 8.35 5.02 -10.71
N PRO A 356 7.60 5.18 -9.60
CA PRO A 356 8.09 5.84 -8.40
C PRO A 356 9.20 5.01 -7.73
N LEU A 357 10.36 5.60 -7.52
CA LEU A 357 11.52 4.94 -6.91
C LEU A 357 11.49 5.07 -5.39
N THR A 358 10.56 4.36 -4.74
CA THR A 358 10.39 4.43 -3.28
C THR A 358 10.16 3.07 -2.63
N PRO A 359 10.81 2.76 -1.49
CA PRO A 359 10.59 1.52 -0.75
C PRO A 359 9.15 1.30 -0.29
N ARG A 360 8.31 2.34 -0.22
CA ARG A 360 6.90 2.23 0.19
C ARG A 360 6.12 1.20 -0.63
N LEU A 361 6.45 1.05 -1.91
CA LEU A 361 5.80 0.12 -2.84
C LEU A 361 6.09 -1.35 -2.53
N PHE A 362 7.17 -1.65 -1.80
CA PHE A 362 7.55 -3.04 -1.51
C PHE A 362 6.54 -3.75 -0.62
N ASP A 363 5.93 -3.03 0.32
CA ASP A 363 4.91 -3.59 1.20
C ASP A 363 3.58 -3.86 0.48
N TYR A 364 3.38 -3.31 -0.73
CA TYR A 364 2.22 -3.61 -1.56
C TYR A 364 2.45 -4.80 -2.52
N GLY A 365 3.53 -5.57 -2.33
CA GLY A 365 3.82 -6.79 -3.11
C GLY A 365 4.75 -6.57 -4.30
N VAL A 366 5.30 -5.37 -4.48
CA VAL A 366 6.34 -5.12 -5.48
C VAL A 366 7.69 -5.59 -4.94
N HIS A 367 8.48 -6.27 -5.75
CA HIS A 367 9.80 -6.78 -5.36
C HIS A 367 10.93 -5.98 -6.02
N SER A 368 10.66 -5.33 -7.15
CA SER A 368 11.64 -4.50 -7.85
C SER A 368 10.99 -3.32 -8.54
N LEU A 369 11.65 -2.16 -8.48
CA LEU A 369 11.20 -0.90 -9.06
C LEU A 369 12.26 -0.41 -10.03
N ALA A 370 12.03 -0.55 -11.33
CA ALA A 370 12.92 -0.06 -12.38
C ALA A 370 12.33 1.22 -12.99
N GLY A 371 12.93 2.36 -12.66
CA GLY A 371 12.48 3.70 -13.01
C GLY A 371 13.54 4.52 -13.74
N PHE A 372 13.23 5.80 -13.95
CA PHE A 372 14.08 6.76 -14.63
C PHE A 372 14.36 7.97 -13.73
N VAL A 373 15.62 8.42 -13.73
CA VAL A 373 16.07 9.64 -13.05
C VAL A 373 16.68 10.56 -14.10
N ALA A 374 16.11 11.75 -14.27
CA ALA A 374 16.62 12.75 -15.22
C ALA A 374 17.96 13.33 -14.75
N ILE A 375 18.91 13.45 -15.67
CA ILE A 375 20.23 14.08 -15.44
C ILE A 375 20.28 15.43 -16.16
N ASP A 376 20.04 15.45 -17.47
CA ASP A 376 19.83 16.68 -18.24
C ASP A 376 18.33 17.00 -18.29
N ARG A 377 17.86 17.70 -17.25
CA ARG A 377 16.44 18.04 -17.08
C ARG A 377 15.88 18.85 -18.25
N GLU A 378 16.65 19.80 -18.76
CA GLU A 378 16.23 20.67 -19.85
C GLU A 378 16.12 19.92 -21.18
N ALA A 379 17.00 18.95 -21.45
CA ALA A 379 16.84 18.07 -22.60
C ALA A 379 15.59 17.18 -22.50
N VAL A 380 15.30 16.61 -21.33
CA VAL A 380 14.06 15.84 -21.10
C VAL A 380 12.83 16.72 -21.35
N VAL A 381 12.83 17.96 -20.82
CA VAL A 381 11.75 18.94 -21.04
C VAL A 381 11.53 19.21 -22.52
N ARG A 382 12.59 19.53 -23.28
CA ARG A 382 12.49 19.80 -24.72
C ARG A 382 11.96 18.58 -25.48
N THR A 383 12.42 17.39 -25.14
CA THR A 383 11.96 16.15 -25.79
C THR A 383 10.48 15.90 -25.55
N ILE A 384 10.00 16.03 -24.30
CA ILE A 384 8.59 15.81 -23.97
C ILE A 384 7.70 16.90 -24.60
N ALA A 385 8.12 18.17 -24.53
CA ALA A 385 7.41 19.27 -25.17
C ALA A 385 7.29 19.11 -26.69
N GLY A 386 8.30 18.50 -27.34
CA GLY A 386 8.29 18.17 -28.76
C GLY A 386 7.55 16.87 -29.13
N GLY A 387 6.83 16.24 -28.21
CA GLY A 387 6.07 15.00 -28.47
C GLY A 387 6.90 13.71 -28.47
N GLY A 388 8.16 13.78 -28.02
CA GLY A 388 9.07 12.64 -27.92
C GLY A 388 8.57 11.56 -26.94
N GLY A 389 8.93 10.31 -27.24
CA GLY A 389 8.65 9.16 -26.39
C GLY A 389 9.79 8.85 -25.40
N SER A 390 9.64 7.76 -24.65
CA SER A 390 10.63 7.33 -23.65
C SER A 390 12.02 7.08 -24.24
N ARG A 391 12.09 6.48 -25.43
CA ARG A 391 13.37 6.22 -26.12
C ARG A 391 14.13 7.50 -26.44
N ASP A 392 13.41 8.60 -26.65
CA ASP A 392 14.00 9.88 -27.07
C ASP A 392 14.59 10.63 -25.87
N PHE A 393 14.00 10.50 -24.67
CA PHE A 393 14.51 11.15 -23.46
C PHE A 393 15.41 10.27 -22.58
N HIS A 394 15.43 8.95 -22.79
CA HIS A 394 16.33 8.05 -22.06
C HIS A 394 17.81 8.48 -22.07
N PRO A 395 18.40 8.97 -23.18
CA PRO A 395 19.79 9.43 -23.20
C PRO A 395 20.10 10.59 -22.25
N TYR A 396 19.08 11.33 -21.81
CA TYR A 396 19.19 12.50 -20.93
C TYR A 396 18.98 12.17 -19.45
N GLY A 397 18.94 10.88 -19.11
CA GLY A 397 18.88 10.43 -17.73
C GLY A 397 19.52 9.07 -17.55
N ARG A 398 19.22 8.43 -16.42
CA ARG A 398 19.69 7.09 -16.09
C ARG A 398 18.55 6.21 -15.61
N MET A 399 18.63 4.93 -15.94
CA MET A 399 17.75 3.92 -15.38
C MET A 399 18.25 3.52 -13.99
N VAL A 400 17.32 3.37 -13.05
CA VAL A 400 17.61 3.02 -11.67
C VAL A 400 16.68 1.90 -11.23
N THR A 401 17.24 0.84 -10.66
CA THR A 401 16.47 -0.26 -10.10
C THR A 401 16.67 -0.33 -8.58
N LEU A 402 15.56 -0.32 -7.84
CA LEU A 402 15.52 -0.64 -6.41
C LEU A 402 14.97 -2.05 -6.22
N HIS A 403 15.57 -2.81 -5.31
CA HIS A 403 15.09 -4.14 -4.93
C HIS A 403 14.56 -4.12 -3.50
N ARG A 404 13.51 -4.89 -3.23
CA ARG A 404 13.05 -5.15 -1.86
C ARG A 404 14.22 -5.79 -1.09
N PRO A 405 14.61 -5.25 0.08
CA PRO A 405 15.60 -5.90 0.91
C PRO A 405 15.13 -7.32 1.28
N PRO A 406 16.03 -8.31 1.39
CA PRO A 406 15.66 -9.60 1.94
C PRO A 406 15.09 -9.42 3.36
N HIS A 407 14.02 -10.14 3.69
CA HIS A 407 13.51 -10.19 5.06
C HIS A 407 14.60 -10.75 5.98
N SER A 408 15.07 -9.94 6.92
CA SER A 408 16.05 -10.31 7.95
C SER A 408 15.41 -11.11 9.08
#